data_AF-A0A7X7GRK0-F1
#
_entry.id   AF-A0A7X7GRK0-F1
#
_cell.length_a   1.000
_cell.length_b   1.000
_cell.length_c   1.000
_cell.angle_alpha   90.00
_cell.angle_beta   90.00
_cell.angle_gamma   90.00
#
_symmetry.space_group_name_H-M   'P 1'
#
loop_
_entity.id
_entity.type
_entity.pdbx_description
1 polymer ?
#
loop_
_entity_poly.entity_id
_entity_poly.type
_entity_poly.pdbx_seq_one_letter_code
_entity_poly.pdbx_strand_id
1 'polypeptide(L)'
;MTIDRSSVDLEARRLELRMSRPAGHVRISVFAASGATLAEDEIDFSGRPANARLVVTWQPKSDEPVAKIELYAYDADGYYKGIAIVPWSLEIPHEEVVFETNSAAIRPEEEPKLRRSLEEIRQAFEQHKDLGAVTLFIAGHTDTRGSAEHNRNLSRRRARAIAQWFRDHGLTMPIAYEGFGEHALKVKTEDEVDEPRNRRVDYVLSVEAPRLKSTGAPAAWKRL
;
A
#
# COMPACT_ATOMS: atom_id res chain seq x y z
N MET A 1 -5.40 1.19 21.03
CA MET A 1 -4.81 2.08 20.02
C MET A 1 -5.31 1.72 18.62
N THR A 2 -5.63 2.75 17.84
CA THR A 2 -5.89 2.74 16.40
C THR A 2 -4.98 3.79 15.76
N ILE A 3 -4.38 3.47 14.61
CA ILE A 3 -3.58 4.41 13.83
C ILE A 3 -4.27 4.58 12.49
N ASP A 4 -4.45 5.83 12.09
CA ASP A 4 -4.78 6.11 10.70
C ASP A 4 -3.50 5.97 9.89
N ARG A 5 -3.32 4.82 9.25
CA ARG A 5 -2.13 4.58 8.42
C ARG A 5 -2.05 5.56 7.25
N SER A 6 -3.13 6.25 6.89
CA SER A 6 -3.14 7.32 5.88
C SER A 6 -2.58 8.66 6.40
N SER A 7 -2.43 8.83 7.71
CA SER A 7 -1.86 10.03 8.33
C SER A 7 -0.38 9.89 8.71
N VAL A 8 0.25 8.76 8.40
CA VAL A 8 1.71 8.59 8.55
C VAL A 8 2.39 9.40 7.47
N ASP A 9 3.14 10.41 7.86
CA ASP A 9 3.89 11.33 7.02
C ASP A 9 5.37 11.18 7.36
N LEU A 10 6.11 10.48 6.51
CA LEU A 10 7.53 10.20 6.71
C LEU A 10 8.40 11.43 6.46
N GLU A 11 7.95 12.34 5.58
CA GLU A 11 8.67 13.57 5.25
C GLU A 11 8.51 14.58 6.39
N ALA A 12 7.28 14.80 6.85
CA ALA A 12 7.00 15.63 8.02
C ALA A 12 7.33 14.95 9.36
N ARG A 13 7.80 13.70 9.32
CA ARG A 13 8.21 12.89 10.50
C ARG A 13 7.12 12.89 11.58
N ARG A 14 5.90 12.60 11.14
CA ARG A 14 4.67 12.75 11.91
C ARG A 14 3.74 11.57 11.70
N LEU A 15 3.10 11.12 12.77
CA LEU A 15 2.00 10.15 12.70
C LEU A 15 0.93 10.47 13.72
N GLU A 16 -0.27 9.95 13.50
CA GLU A 16 -1.41 10.19 14.37
C GLU A 16 -2.05 8.90 14.84
N LEU A 17 -2.40 8.88 16.12
CA LEU A 17 -3.04 7.74 16.73
C LEU A 17 -4.14 8.19 17.69
N ARG A 18 -5.03 7.24 17.98
CA ARG A 18 -6.09 7.37 18.99
C ARG A 18 -6.08 6.17 19.89
N MET A 19 -6.43 6.39 21.15
CA MET A 19 -6.55 5.33 22.15
C MET A 19 -8.00 5.25 22.62
N SER A 20 -8.52 4.03 22.82
CA SER A 20 -9.88 3.83 23.33
C SER A 20 -10.02 4.08 24.84
N ARG A 21 -8.89 4.32 25.52
CA ARG A 21 -8.76 4.65 26.94
C ARG A 21 -7.97 5.96 27.08
N PRO A 22 -8.06 6.68 28.21
CA PRO A 22 -7.20 7.83 28.50
C PRO A 22 -5.72 7.50 28.31
N ALA A 23 -4.98 8.40 27.67
CA ALA A 23 -3.59 8.12 27.31
C ALA A 23 -2.64 8.37 28.50
N GLY A 24 -1.58 7.56 28.57
CA GLY A 24 -0.40 7.78 29.39
C GLY A 24 0.71 8.34 28.51
N HIS A 25 1.58 7.49 27.97
CA HIS A 25 2.67 7.90 27.07
C HIS A 25 2.75 7.02 25.82
N VAL A 26 3.51 7.47 24.83
CA VAL A 26 3.81 6.70 23.62
C VAL A 26 5.32 6.59 23.47
N ARG A 27 5.83 5.37 23.30
CA ARG A 27 7.19 5.11 22.84
C ARG A 27 7.21 4.91 21.34
N ILE A 28 8.16 5.56 20.67
CA ILE A 28 8.42 5.41 19.25
C ILE A 28 9.88 5.01 19.04
N SER A 29 10.11 4.03 18.18
CA SER A 29 11.44 3.67 17.69
C SER A 29 11.42 3.62 16.17
N VAL A 30 12.30 4.37 15.51
CA VAL A 30 12.39 4.49 14.06
C VAL A 30 13.72 3.91 13.59
N PHE A 31 13.68 3.03 12.60
CA PHE A 31 14.84 2.31 12.10
C PHE A 31 15.06 2.58 10.61
N ALA A 32 16.32 2.71 10.21
CA ALA A 32 16.77 2.80 8.83
C ALA A 32 16.86 1.42 8.17
N ALA A 33 16.97 1.39 6.83
CA ALA A 33 17.18 0.14 6.08
C ALA A 33 18.51 -0.55 6.42
N SER A 34 19.51 0.21 6.87
CA SER A 34 20.78 -0.30 7.40
C SER A 34 20.66 -1.00 8.76
N GLY A 35 19.50 -0.88 9.41
CA GLY A 35 19.27 -1.32 10.79
C GLY A 35 19.63 -0.26 11.84
N ALA A 36 20.16 0.90 11.44
CA ALA A 36 20.46 1.99 12.36
C ALA A 36 19.19 2.56 13.01
N THR A 37 19.25 2.88 14.30
CA THR A 37 18.16 3.59 14.99
C THR A 37 18.19 5.07 14.62
N LEU A 38 17.19 5.51 13.85
CA LEU A 38 16.98 6.89 13.45
C LEU A 38 16.44 7.73 14.60
N ALA A 39 15.45 7.25 15.33
CA ALA A 39 14.87 7.97 16.47
C ALA A 39 14.39 6.98 17.53
N GLU A 40 14.44 7.38 18.80
CA GLU A 40 13.89 6.63 19.91
C GLU A 40 13.43 7.62 20.98
N ASP A 41 12.13 7.80 21.10
CA ASP A 41 11.53 8.84 21.93
C ASP A 41 10.37 8.28 22.78
N GLU A 42 10.18 8.86 23.97
CA GLU A 42 9.00 8.66 24.80
C GLU A 42 8.26 10.00 24.92
N ILE A 43 6.99 10.02 24.52
CA ILE A 43 6.17 11.23 24.45
C ILE A 43 5.03 11.10 25.44
N ASP A 44 4.96 12.03 26.38
CA ASP A 44 3.89 12.09 27.37
C ASP A 44 2.58 12.63 26.75
N PHE A 45 1.51 11.88 26.99
CA PHE A 45 0.14 12.23 26.64
C PHE A 45 -0.80 12.13 27.85
N SER A 46 -0.25 12.15 29.06
CA SER A 46 -1.02 12.02 30.30
C SER A 46 -2.13 13.08 30.37
N GLY A 47 -3.30 12.67 30.85
CA GLY A 47 -4.49 13.54 30.94
C GLY A 47 -5.26 13.71 29.64
N ARG A 48 -4.80 13.16 28.51
CA ARG A 48 -5.59 13.13 27.27
C ARG A 48 -6.73 12.12 27.39
N PRO A 49 -7.99 12.52 27.11
CA PRO A 49 -9.13 11.63 27.24
C PRO A 49 -9.12 10.53 26.16
N ALA A 50 -9.95 9.50 26.35
CA ALA A 50 -10.19 8.49 25.33
C ALA A 50 -10.60 9.14 24.00
N ASN A 51 -10.13 8.56 22.90
CA ASN A 51 -10.33 8.98 21.51
C ASN A 51 -9.73 10.36 21.16
N ALA A 52 -8.98 11.01 22.06
CA ALA A 52 -8.21 12.19 21.73
C ALA A 52 -7.23 11.89 20.58
N ARG A 53 -7.06 12.87 19.69
CA ARG A 53 -6.05 12.84 18.62
C ARG A 53 -4.67 13.04 19.26
N LEU A 54 -3.82 12.02 19.18
CA LEU A 54 -2.44 12.07 19.66
C LEU A 54 -1.52 12.17 18.44
N VAL A 55 -0.67 13.19 18.41
CA VAL A 55 0.26 13.44 17.31
C VAL A 55 1.66 13.13 17.80
N VAL A 56 2.29 12.15 17.19
CA VAL A 56 3.66 11.73 17.48
C VAL A 56 4.56 12.30 16.39
N THR A 57 5.62 12.99 16.81
CA THR A 57 6.67 13.51 15.93
C THR A 57 8.02 13.04 16.45
N TRP A 58 8.96 12.78 15.55
CA TRP A 58 10.31 12.35 15.93
C TRP A 58 11.38 13.19 15.20
N GLN A 59 12.56 13.27 15.80
CA GLN A 59 13.72 13.89 15.19
C GLN A 59 14.77 12.82 14.89
N PRO A 60 15.04 12.51 13.61
CA PRO A 60 15.97 11.47 13.26
C PRO A 60 17.42 11.94 13.38
N LYS A 61 18.29 10.98 13.74
CA LYS A 61 19.75 11.13 13.88
C LYS A 61 20.48 11.18 12.54
N SER A 62 19.86 10.74 11.44
CA SER A 62 20.39 10.84 10.08
C SER A 62 19.24 10.96 9.06
N ASP A 63 19.57 11.24 7.80
CA ASP A 63 18.60 11.33 6.71
C ASP A 63 18.42 10.00 5.96
N GLU A 64 18.84 8.88 6.55
CA GLU A 64 18.57 7.58 5.94
C GLU A 64 17.06 7.32 5.87
N PRO A 65 16.58 6.64 4.81
CA PRO A 65 15.16 6.32 4.67
C PRO A 65 14.65 5.45 5.81
N VAL A 66 13.44 5.77 6.30
CA VAL A 66 12.75 4.98 7.32
C VAL A 66 12.35 3.63 6.74
N ALA A 67 12.83 2.54 7.35
CA ALA A 67 12.47 1.17 7.00
C ALA A 67 11.42 0.58 7.94
N LYS A 68 11.41 0.97 9.22
CA LYS A 68 10.47 0.47 10.22
C LYS A 68 10.21 1.51 11.30
N ILE A 69 8.96 1.61 11.75
CA ILE A 69 8.56 2.37 12.94
C ILE A 69 7.87 1.40 13.90
N GLU A 70 8.37 1.31 15.12
CA GLU A 70 7.71 0.60 16.21
C GLU A 70 7.07 1.61 17.16
N LEU A 71 5.82 1.36 17.53
CA LEU A 71 5.03 2.22 18.39
C LEU A 71 4.41 1.43 19.52
N TYR A 72 4.63 1.86 20.75
CA TYR A 72 3.98 1.31 21.93
C TYR A 72 3.22 2.44 22.63
N ALA A 73 1.89 2.38 22.62
CA ALA A 73 1.05 3.35 23.31
C ALA A 73 0.53 2.78 24.62
N TYR A 74 0.83 3.45 25.71
CA TYR A 74 0.46 3.13 27.09
C TYR A 74 -0.72 4.00 27.53
N ASP A 75 -1.73 3.40 28.16
CA ASP A 75 -2.82 4.16 28.79
C ASP A 75 -2.41 4.68 30.19
N ALA A 76 -3.29 5.44 30.82
CA ALA A 76 -3.04 6.02 32.15
C ALA A 76 -2.82 4.96 33.25
N ASP A 77 -3.26 3.71 33.04
CA ASP A 77 -3.10 2.60 33.97
C ASP A 77 -1.85 1.74 33.65
N GLY A 78 -1.11 2.09 32.58
CA GLY A 78 0.10 1.39 32.15
C GLY A 78 -0.14 0.21 31.20
N TYR A 79 -1.37 -0.08 30.78
CA TYR A 79 -1.63 -1.07 29.73
C TYR A 79 -1.18 -0.54 28.38
N TYR A 80 -0.52 -1.37 27.59
CA TYR A 80 0.01 -0.95 26.29
C TYR A 80 -0.50 -1.78 25.12
N LYS A 81 -0.43 -1.17 23.94
CA LYS A 81 -0.56 -1.86 22.66
C LYS A 81 0.59 -1.43 21.74
N GLY A 82 1.33 -2.44 21.24
CA GLY A 82 2.39 -2.27 20.27
C GLY A 82 1.88 -2.41 18.83
N ILE A 83 2.48 -1.69 17.89
CA ILE A 83 2.42 -1.97 16.45
C ILE A 83 3.78 -1.74 15.80
N ALA A 84 4.00 -2.38 14.66
CA ALA A 84 5.05 -2.03 13.71
C ALA A 84 4.42 -1.49 12.43
N ILE A 85 5.03 -0.43 11.88
CA ILE A 85 4.75 0.15 10.57
C ILE A 85 5.98 -0.07 9.72
N VAL A 86 5.81 -0.70 8.56
CA VAL A 86 6.91 -0.98 7.62
C VAL A 86 6.54 -0.28 6.31
N PRO A 87 6.97 0.98 6.11
CA PRO A 87 6.55 1.78 4.95
C PRO A 87 7.27 1.40 3.64
N TRP A 88 7.83 0.19 3.57
CA TRP A 88 8.45 -0.33 2.36
C TRP A 88 7.36 -0.72 1.35
N SER A 89 7.52 -0.22 0.12
CA SER A 89 6.77 -0.66 -1.05
C SER A 89 7.68 -0.66 -2.27
N LEU A 90 7.48 -1.62 -3.16
CA LEU A 90 8.22 -1.77 -4.40
C LEU A 90 7.26 -1.97 -5.57
N GLU A 91 7.32 -1.10 -6.56
CA GLU A 91 6.61 -1.28 -7.83
C GLU A 91 7.40 -2.25 -8.72
N ILE A 92 6.72 -3.24 -9.31
CA ILE A 92 7.35 -4.23 -10.17
C ILE A 92 7.22 -3.79 -11.63
N PRO A 93 8.35 -3.50 -12.32
CA PRO A 93 8.33 -3.18 -13.75
C PRO A 93 7.77 -4.36 -14.55
N HIS A 94 6.91 -4.07 -15.52
CA HIS A 94 6.31 -5.10 -16.36
C HIS A 94 5.79 -4.53 -17.67
N GLU A 95 5.44 -5.43 -18.59
CA GLU A 95 4.68 -5.10 -19.79
C GLU A 95 3.18 -5.23 -19.54
N GLU A 96 2.41 -4.25 -20.00
CA GLU A 96 0.96 -4.23 -19.83
C GLU A 96 0.28 -5.39 -20.57
N VAL A 97 -0.65 -6.04 -19.86
CA VAL A 97 -1.55 -7.06 -20.43
C VAL A 97 -2.64 -6.35 -21.23
N VAL A 98 -2.75 -6.68 -22.51
CA VAL A 98 -3.78 -6.11 -23.39
C VAL A 98 -5.05 -6.97 -23.33
N PHE A 99 -6.16 -6.31 -23.01
CA PHE A 99 -7.49 -6.92 -22.98
C PHE A 99 -8.32 -6.45 -24.16
N GLU A 100 -9.18 -7.34 -24.66
CA GLU A 100 -10.26 -6.94 -25.57
C GLU A 100 -11.18 -5.89 -24.93
N THR A 101 -11.87 -5.14 -25.80
CA THR A 101 -12.85 -4.14 -25.38
C THR A 101 -13.89 -4.76 -24.45
N ASN A 102 -14.13 -4.10 -23.30
CA ASN A 102 -15.03 -4.56 -22.25
C ASN A 102 -14.73 -5.96 -21.65
N SER A 103 -13.56 -6.54 -21.95
CA SER A 103 -13.16 -7.86 -21.46
C SER A 103 -12.16 -7.79 -20.31
N ALA A 104 -12.15 -8.86 -19.52
CA ALA A 104 -11.12 -9.17 -18.52
C ALA A 104 -10.47 -10.55 -18.77
N ALA A 105 -10.76 -11.18 -19.90
CA ALA A 105 -10.13 -12.45 -20.28
C ALA A 105 -8.68 -12.20 -20.72
N ILE A 106 -7.75 -12.95 -20.12
CA ILE A 106 -6.34 -12.96 -20.51
C ILE A 106 -6.23 -13.89 -21.72
N ARG A 107 -5.77 -13.36 -22.85
CA ARG A 107 -5.56 -14.14 -24.07
C ARG A 107 -4.20 -14.87 -24.01
N PRO A 108 -4.04 -16.04 -24.66
CA PRO A 108 -2.79 -16.81 -24.63
C PRO A 108 -1.54 -16.00 -25.03
N GLU A 109 -1.68 -15.07 -25.98
CA GLU A 109 -0.61 -14.18 -26.45
C GLU A 109 -0.11 -13.19 -25.39
N GLU A 110 -0.90 -12.92 -24.34
CA GLU A 110 -0.51 -12.06 -23.23
C GLU A 110 0.20 -12.82 -22.10
N GLU A 111 0.04 -14.15 -22.03
CA GLU A 111 0.66 -14.97 -20.98
C GLU A 111 2.19 -14.84 -20.88
N PRO A 112 2.96 -14.69 -21.97
CA PRO A 112 4.39 -14.46 -21.88
C PRO A 112 4.76 -13.21 -21.06
N LYS A 113 3.93 -12.17 -21.07
CA LYS A 113 4.14 -10.95 -20.25
C LYS A 113 3.96 -11.26 -18.77
N LEU A 114 2.87 -11.97 -18.43
CA LEU A 114 2.58 -12.39 -17.07
C LEU A 114 3.62 -13.37 -16.52
N ARG A 115 4.13 -14.30 -17.33
CA ARG A 115 5.23 -15.18 -16.93
C ARG A 115 6.48 -14.39 -16.54
N ARG A 116 6.82 -13.34 -17.31
CA ARG A 116 7.96 -12.46 -17.01
C ARG A 116 7.72 -11.68 -15.72
N SER A 117 6.53 -11.09 -15.54
CA SER A 117 6.18 -10.41 -14.28
C SER A 117 6.21 -11.33 -13.07
N LEU A 118 5.78 -12.59 -13.21
CA LEU A 118 5.80 -13.57 -12.13
C LEU A 118 7.22 -13.85 -11.65
N GLU A 119 8.20 -13.91 -12.56
CA GLU A 119 9.61 -14.09 -12.18
C GLU A 119 10.15 -12.87 -11.42
N GLU A 120 9.89 -11.66 -11.92
CA GLU A 120 10.26 -10.40 -11.24
C GLU A 120 9.65 -10.32 -9.83
N ILE A 121 8.37 -10.68 -9.70
CA ILE A 121 7.66 -10.73 -8.41
C ILE A 121 8.33 -11.73 -7.46
N ARG A 122 8.68 -12.92 -7.94
CA ARG A 122 9.34 -13.96 -7.11
C ARG A 122 10.71 -13.50 -6.66
N GLN A 123 11.52 -12.96 -7.56
CA GLN A 123 12.85 -12.46 -7.24
C GLN A 123 12.78 -11.35 -6.19
N ALA A 124 11.90 -10.37 -6.39
CA ALA A 124 11.70 -9.27 -5.45
C ALA A 124 11.15 -9.75 -4.10
N PHE A 125 10.23 -10.72 -4.09
CA PHE A 125 9.72 -11.29 -2.84
C PHE A 125 10.83 -11.99 -2.05
N GLU A 126 11.66 -12.83 -2.70
CA GLU A 126 12.73 -13.54 -2.00
C GLU A 126 13.75 -12.59 -1.35
N GLN A 127 14.00 -11.42 -1.97
CA GLN A 127 14.89 -10.38 -1.41
C GLN A 127 14.30 -9.64 -0.22
N HIS A 128 12.98 -9.65 -0.04
CA HIS A 128 12.28 -8.77 0.90
C HIS A 128 11.30 -9.48 1.85
N LYS A 129 11.15 -10.80 1.78
CA LYS A 129 10.22 -11.60 2.61
C LYS A 129 10.44 -11.45 4.12
N ASP A 130 11.65 -11.06 4.55
CA ASP A 130 11.98 -10.87 5.96
C ASP A 130 11.47 -9.53 6.53
N LEU A 131 10.94 -8.63 5.69
CA LEU A 131 10.33 -7.36 6.12
C LEU A 131 8.97 -7.55 6.80
N GLY A 132 8.39 -8.75 6.71
CA GLY A 132 7.10 -9.11 7.32
C GLY A 132 6.17 -9.79 6.32
N ALA A 133 4.86 -9.60 6.50
CA ALA A 133 3.84 -10.19 5.62
C ALA A 133 3.73 -9.44 4.29
N VAL A 134 4.74 -9.56 3.43
CA VAL A 134 4.75 -8.96 2.09
C VAL A 134 3.57 -9.49 1.26
N THR A 135 2.79 -8.57 0.72
CA THR A 135 1.60 -8.82 -0.10
C THR A 135 1.83 -8.23 -1.49
N LEU A 136 1.41 -8.96 -2.52
CA LEU A 136 1.30 -8.43 -3.88
C LEU A 136 -0.03 -7.69 -4.03
N PHE A 137 0.04 -6.41 -4.35
CA PHE A 137 -1.10 -5.55 -4.67
C PHE A 137 -1.18 -5.31 -6.17
N ILE A 138 -2.36 -5.52 -6.75
CA ILE A 138 -2.62 -5.40 -8.19
C ILE A 138 -3.70 -4.33 -8.41
N ALA A 139 -3.30 -3.17 -8.93
CA ALA A 139 -4.18 -2.03 -9.16
C ALA A 139 -4.54 -1.91 -10.64
N GLY A 140 -5.81 -2.09 -10.99
CA GLY A 140 -6.27 -1.89 -12.37
C GLY A 140 -6.70 -0.45 -12.64
N HIS A 141 -6.37 0.05 -13.83
CA HIS A 141 -6.71 1.40 -14.30
C HIS A 141 -7.39 1.38 -15.68
N THR A 142 -8.15 2.43 -15.98
CA THR A 142 -8.70 2.70 -17.32
C THR A 142 -8.39 4.12 -17.75
N ASP A 143 -8.59 4.42 -19.02
CA ASP A 143 -8.76 5.80 -19.50
C ASP A 143 -10.13 6.36 -19.07
N THR A 144 -10.47 7.54 -19.57
CA THR A 144 -11.70 8.29 -19.23
C THR A 144 -12.86 7.98 -20.19
N ARG A 145 -12.78 6.93 -21.01
CA ARG A 145 -13.88 6.55 -21.92
C ARG A 145 -14.92 5.71 -21.20
N GLY A 146 -16.20 6.09 -21.32
CA GLY A 146 -17.30 5.42 -20.63
C GLY A 146 -17.47 5.90 -19.19
N SER A 147 -18.46 5.35 -18.48
CA SER A 147 -18.78 5.84 -17.14
C SER A 147 -17.73 5.42 -16.09
N ALA A 148 -17.46 6.31 -15.14
CA ALA A 148 -16.57 6.05 -14.00
C ALA A 148 -16.87 4.72 -13.28
N GLU A 149 -18.15 4.40 -13.06
CA GLU A 149 -18.57 3.15 -12.41
C GLU A 149 -18.23 1.92 -13.27
N HIS A 150 -18.51 1.99 -14.57
CA HIS A 150 -18.16 0.90 -15.50
C HIS A 150 -16.65 0.69 -15.53
N ASN A 151 -15.89 1.78 -15.65
CA ASN A 151 -14.42 1.79 -15.66
C ASN A 151 -13.82 1.20 -14.38
N ARG A 152 -14.36 1.55 -13.22
CA ARG A 152 -13.97 0.98 -11.93
C ARG A 152 -14.25 -0.52 -11.85
N ASN A 153 -15.43 -0.95 -12.30
CA ASN A 153 -15.80 -2.37 -12.28
C ASN A 153 -14.97 -3.18 -13.29
N LEU A 154 -14.72 -2.66 -14.49
CA LEU A 154 -13.92 -3.31 -15.53
C LEU A 154 -12.46 -3.47 -15.09
N SER A 155 -11.83 -2.39 -14.61
CA SER A 155 -10.46 -2.43 -14.08
C SER A 155 -10.32 -3.41 -12.92
N ARG A 156 -11.31 -3.48 -12.02
CA ARG A 156 -11.31 -4.48 -10.92
C ARG A 156 -11.33 -5.90 -11.43
N ARG A 157 -12.17 -6.20 -12.44
CA ARG A 157 -12.24 -7.55 -13.03
C ARG A 157 -10.91 -7.94 -13.67
N ARG A 158 -10.26 -7.01 -14.37
CA ARG A 158 -8.93 -7.21 -14.98
C ARG A 158 -7.85 -7.47 -13.93
N ALA A 159 -7.80 -6.65 -12.88
CA ALA A 159 -6.88 -6.85 -11.74
C ALA A 159 -7.10 -8.21 -11.07
N ARG A 160 -8.36 -8.64 -10.89
CA ARG A 160 -8.70 -9.97 -10.35
C ARG A 160 -8.25 -11.10 -11.28
N ALA A 161 -8.45 -10.97 -12.59
CA ALA A 161 -8.05 -11.99 -13.56
C ALA A 161 -6.54 -12.22 -13.53
N ILE A 162 -5.75 -11.15 -13.46
CA ILE A 162 -4.29 -11.22 -13.32
C ILE A 162 -3.90 -11.83 -11.97
N ALA A 163 -4.54 -11.42 -10.87
CA ALA A 163 -4.32 -11.99 -9.55
C ALA A 163 -4.54 -13.52 -9.54
N GLN A 164 -5.65 -13.97 -10.14
CA GLN A 164 -5.98 -15.38 -10.27
C GLN A 164 -4.95 -16.11 -11.13
N TRP A 165 -4.55 -15.53 -12.25
CA TRP A 165 -3.52 -16.11 -13.11
C TRP A 165 -2.22 -16.33 -12.34
N PHE A 166 -1.73 -15.34 -11.56
CA PHE A 166 -0.52 -15.53 -10.75
C PHE A 166 -0.67 -16.62 -9.70
N ARG A 167 -1.84 -16.69 -9.03
CA ARG A 167 -2.14 -17.75 -8.06
C ARG A 167 -2.09 -19.13 -8.70
N ASP A 168 -2.75 -19.30 -9.85
CA ASP A 168 -2.83 -20.56 -10.58
C ASP A 168 -1.45 -21.01 -11.10
N HIS A 169 -0.54 -20.07 -11.32
CA HIS A 169 0.85 -20.31 -11.74
C HIS A 169 1.84 -20.42 -10.56
N GLY A 170 1.32 -20.67 -9.36
CA GLY A 170 2.13 -21.05 -8.19
C GLY A 170 2.69 -19.89 -7.39
N LEU A 171 2.11 -18.68 -7.48
CA LEU A 171 2.43 -17.61 -6.54
C LEU A 171 1.72 -17.89 -5.20
N THR A 172 2.50 -18.11 -4.14
CA THR A 172 1.99 -18.53 -2.83
C THR A 172 1.74 -17.38 -1.86
N MET A 173 2.42 -16.25 -2.05
CA MET A 173 2.29 -15.07 -1.18
C MET A 173 0.86 -14.49 -1.18
N PRO A 174 0.48 -13.68 -0.17
CA PRO A 174 -0.80 -12.97 -0.18
C PRO A 174 -0.94 -12.08 -1.43
N ILE A 175 -2.13 -12.09 -2.05
CA ILE A 175 -2.44 -11.24 -3.20
C ILE A 175 -3.70 -10.42 -2.86
N ALA A 176 -3.64 -9.13 -3.15
CA ALA A 176 -4.77 -8.22 -3.06
C ALA A 176 -4.94 -7.43 -4.36
N TYR A 177 -6.18 -7.12 -4.72
CA TYR A 177 -6.49 -6.42 -5.96
C TYR A 177 -7.60 -5.36 -5.77
N GLU A 178 -7.59 -4.32 -6.60
CA GLU A 178 -8.67 -3.35 -6.71
C GLU A 178 -8.68 -2.68 -8.10
N GLY A 179 -9.85 -2.21 -8.53
CA GLY A 179 -10.01 -1.37 -9.71
C GLY A 179 -10.20 0.09 -9.32
N PHE A 180 -9.39 0.95 -9.93
CA PHE A 180 -9.42 2.39 -9.72
C PHE A 180 -10.12 3.15 -10.87
N GLY A 181 -10.38 2.47 -11.99
CA GLY A 181 -10.92 3.10 -13.19
C GLY A 181 -10.10 4.34 -13.58
N GLU A 182 -10.80 5.43 -13.83
CA GLU A 182 -10.23 6.74 -14.19
C GLU A 182 -9.88 7.63 -12.98
N HIS A 183 -10.13 7.20 -11.74
CA HIS A 183 -9.77 8.02 -10.56
C HIS A 183 -8.25 8.11 -10.34
N ALA A 184 -7.48 7.28 -11.05
CA ALA A 184 -6.04 7.13 -10.89
C ALA A 184 -5.29 7.18 -12.23
N LEU A 185 -5.56 8.23 -13.02
CA LEU A 185 -4.90 8.43 -14.31
C LEU A 185 -3.40 8.68 -14.13
N LYS A 186 -2.62 8.06 -15.01
CA LYS A 186 -1.19 8.33 -15.16
C LYS A 186 -0.97 9.63 -15.93
N VAL A 187 -1.75 9.84 -16.98
CA VAL A 187 -1.82 11.07 -17.77
C VAL A 187 -3.20 11.67 -17.54
N LYS A 188 -3.25 12.86 -16.94
CA LYS A 188 -4.53 13.57 -16.76
C LYS A 188 -5.11 13.93 -18.12
N THR A 189 -6.36 13.54 -18.33
CA THR A 189 -7.12 13.83 -19.56
C THR A 189 -8.50 14.32 -19.19
N GLU A 190 -9.17 14.97 -20.14
CA GLU A 190 -10.61 15.26 -20.04
C GLU A 190 -11.43 13.95 -20.18
N ASP A 191 -12.74 14.03 -19.95
CA ASP A 191 -13.66 12.91 -20.11
C ASP A 191 -13.68 12.43 -21.58
N GLU A 192 -13.94 11.13 -21.78
CA GLU A 192 -14.08 10.49 -23.10
C GLU A 192 -12.80 10.46 -23.97
N VAL A 193 -11.61 10.65 -23.38
CA VAL A 193 -10.32 10.63 -24.06
C VAL A 193 -9.71 9.22 -24.08
N ASP A 194 -9.34 8.76 -25.28
CA ASP A 194 -8.53 7.54 -25.45
C ASP A 194 -7.06 7.84 -25.11
N GLU A 195 -6.60 7.38 -23.96
CA GLU A 195 -5.20 7.47 -23.54
C GLU A 195 -4.69 6.08 -23.13
N PRO A 196 -4.01 5.36 -24.05
CA PRO A 196 -3.53 4.01 -23.82
C PRO A 196 -2.65 3.85 -22.58
N ARG A 197 -1.90 4.89 -22.19
CA ARG A 197 -1.03 4.84 -21.00
C ARG A 197 -1.81 4.80 -19.69
N ASN A 198 -3.11 5.14 -19.72
CA ASN A 198 -4.02 5.03 -18.58
C ASN A 198 -4.63 3.63 -18.46
N ARG A 199 -4.66 2.84 -19.54
CA ARG A 199 -5.08 1.42 -19.54
C ARG A 199 -3.94 0.52 -19.07
N ARG A 200 -3.68 0.55 -17.77
CA ARG A 200 -2.55 -0.14 -17.14
C ARG A 200 -2.95 -0.95 -15.90
N VAL A 201 -2.05 -1.80 -15.44
CA VAL A 201 -2.20 -2.52 -14.16
C VAL A 201 -0.93 -2.40 -13.34
N ASP A 202 -0.94 -1.68 -12.22
CA ASP A 202 0.26 -1.54 -11.39
C ASP A 202 0.42 -2.77 -10.46
N TYR A 203 1.63 -3.36 -10.43
CA TYR A 203 2.01 -4.43 -9.49
C TYR A 203 2.90 -3.86 -8.38
N VAL A 204 2.49 -4.01 -7.13
CA VAL A 204 3.22 -3.44 -5.98
C VAL A 204 3.39 -4.49 -4.89
N LEU A 205 4.64 -4.78 -4.52
CA LEU A 205 4.94 -5.53 -3.30
C LEU A 205 4.99 -4.56 -2.12
N SER A 206 4.31 -4.88 -1.03
CA SER A 206 4.32 -4.05 0.17
C SER A 206 3.90 -4.86 1.40
N VAL A 207 4.38 -4.46 2.59
CA VAL A 207 3.91 -5.02 3.87
C VAL A 207 2.54 -4.44 4.25
N GLU A 208 2.26 -3.22 3.79
CA GLU A 208 1.01 -2.50 4.05
C GLU A 208 0.25 -2.22 2.76
N ALA A 209 -1.05 -1.97 2.84
CA ALA A 209 -1.81 -1.54 1.67
C ALA A 209 -1.19 -0.26 1.08
N PRO A 210 -0.73 -0.27 -0.18
CA PRO A 210 -0.06 0.88 -0.75
C PRO A 210 -1.06 2.01 -0.96
N ARG A 211 -0.57 3.23 -0.80
CA ARG A 211 -1.31 4.44 -1.20
C ARG A 211 -0.99 4.71 -2.67
N LEU A 212 -1.98 4.66 -3.55
CA LEU A 212 -1.78 5.16 -4.90
C LEU A 212 -1.75 6.69 -4.86
N LYS A 213 -0.67 7.27 -5.38
CA LYS A 213 -0.38 8.72 -5.34
C LYS A 213 -1.50 9.57 -5.94
N SER A 214 -2.32 9.01 -6.83
CA SER A 214 -3.34 9.73 -7.59
C SER A 214 -4.70 9.89 -6.89
N THR A 215 -5.09 8.99 -5.97
CA THR A 215 -6.45 9.00 -5.40
C THR A 215 -6.53 9.61 -4.01
N GLY A 216 -5.43 9.71 -3.26
CA GLY A 216 -5.42 10.22 -1.88
C GLY A 216 -6.21 9.41 -0.84
N ALA A 217 -7.14 8.54 -1.27
CA ALA A 217 -7.98 7.70 -0.43
C ALA A 217 -7.45 6.26 -0.32
N PRO A 218 -7.60 5.61 0.86
CA PRO A 218 -7.29 4.19 1.01
C PRO A 218 -8.23 3.35 0.14
N ALA A 219 -7.66 2.53 -0.74
CA ALA A 219 -8.42 1.63 -1.59
C ALA A 219 -8.98 0.45 -0.80
N ALA A 220 -10.18 -0.01 -1.17
CA ALA A 220 -10.85 -1.17 -0.58
C ALA A 220 -10.30 -2.48 -1.16
N TRP A 221 -8.99 -2.67 -1.03
CA TRP A 221 -8.24 -3.84 -1.50
C TRP A 221 -8.94 -5.14 -1.14
N LYS A 222 -9.22 -5.96 -2.15
CA LYS A 222 -9.85 -7.28 -1.99
C LYS A 222 -8.77 -8.32 -1.95
N ARG A 223 -8.82 -9.20 -0.96
CA ARG A 223 -7.97 -10.39 -0.93
C ARG A 223 -8.49 -11.38 -1.97
N LEU A 224 -7.57 -11.98 -2.70
CA LEU A 224 -7.86 -13.12 -3.58
C LEU A 224 -8.16 -14.36 -2.74
#